data_AF-A0A956D2V6-F1
#
_entry.id   AF-A0A956D2V6-F1
#
_cell.length_a   1.000
_cell.length_b   1.000
_cell.length_c   1.000
_cell.angle_alpha   90.00
_cell.angle_beta   90.00
_cell.angle_gamma   90.00
#
_symmetry.space_group_name_H-M   'P 1'
#
loop_
_entity.id
_entity.type
_entity.pdbx_description
1 polymer ?
#
loop_
_entity_poly.entity_id
_entity_poly.type
_entity_poly.pdbx_seq_one_letter_code
_entity_poly.pdbx_strand_id
1 'polypeptide(L)'
;MLGSVPAPLGATPRGRVAAVRGTVLEVDVDGAVPPVSAVLECRAEGRTTVTAVVQAHIGPARVRAIALDSTRGLRRGTGVWTDGEPLTVPVGRSLLGRVVDLLGNPIDDGPPIEAETRLPLRRPPPAPTERRPWTEVYETGIKVIDLFCPFLRGGRAAVFGGAGVGKTIVLTEFIHDAVAELEGVAVFAGIGERSREGLELWNEMQKSGVLDRTVLVFGQMKETPGARFMIGESALSIAEHFRDDLGLDVMFVVDNLYRHVQAGMEVSGLLGRLPSRVGYQPTLAADLAAIEERITATHRGGMISVQAVYVPADDYGDP
;
A
#
# COMPACT_ATOMS: atom_id res chain seq x y z
N MET A 1 14.01 9.10 3.77
CA MET A 1 13.39 9.11 5.10
C MET A 1 11.92 9.34 4.83
N LEU A 2 11.05 8.42 5.23
CA LEU A 2 9.61 8.66 5.19
C LEU A 2 9.32 9.80 6.18
N GLY A 3 8.58 10.82 5.76
CA GLY A 3 8.19 11.93 6.63
C GLY A 3 7.40 11.45 7.84
N SER A 4 7.40 12.21 8.95
CA SER A 4 6.64 11.85 10.16
C SER A 4 5.13 11.85 9.92
N VAL A 5 4.40 10.94 10.58
CA VAL A 5 2.92 10.92 10.64
C VAL A 5 2.42 12.21 11.34
N PRO A 6 1.27 12.83 10.95
CA PRO A 6 0.84 14.07 11.56
C PRO A 6 -0.14 13.86 12.73
N ALA A 7 0.37 14.07 13.95
CA ALA A 7 -0.23 14.82 15.05
C ALA A 7 0.87 14.97 16.13
N PRO A 8 1.02 16.11 16.81
CA PRO A 8 2.04 16.24 17.85
C PRO A 8 1.69 15.32 19.02
N LEU A 9 2.26 14.11 19.04
CA LEU A 9 2.17 13.21 20.17
C LEU A 9 2.73 13.92 21.41
N GLY A 10 2.04 13.77 22.54
CA GLY A 10 2.30 14.51 23.78
C GLY A 10 3.76 14.46 24.26
N ALA A 11 4.13 15.35 25.18
CA ALA A 11 5.53 15.52 25.58
C ALA A 11 6.15 14.26 26.23
N THR A 12 5.35 13.41 26.89
CA THR A 12 5.84 12.22 27.60
C THR A 12 5.80 10.96 26.73
N PRO A 13 6.90 10.19 26.67
CA PRO A 13 6.89 8.88 26.01
C PRO A 13 5.95 7.92 26.74
N ARG A 14 5.28 7.06 25.98
CA ARG A 14 4.40 5.98 26.47
C ARG A 14 5.09 4.62 26.47
N GLY A 15 6.39 4.58 26.29
CA GLY A 15 7.16 3.34 26.29
C GLY A 15 8.61 3.57 25.90
N ARG A 16 9.37 2.47 25.86
CA ARG A 16 10.79 2.45 25.53
C ARG A 16 11.14 1.26 24.66
N VAL A 17 12.07 1.48 23.73
CA VAL A 17 12.62 0.41 22.89
C VAL A 17 13.39 -0.59 23.79
N ALA A 18 12.93 -1.83 23.83
CA ALA A 18 13.56 -2.93 24.56
C ALA A 18 14.63 -3.64 23.71
N ALA A 19 14.36 -3.83 22.41
CA ALA A 19 15.27 -4.45 21.47
C ALA A 19 15.08 -3.92 20.03
N VAL A 20 16.17 -3.94 19.26
CA VAL A 20 16.19 -3.61 17.83
C VAL A 20 16.85 -4.78 17.09
N ARG A 21 16.11 -5.43 16.20
CA ARG A 21 16.57 -6.58 15.40
C ARG A 21 16.27 -6.33 13.92
N GLY A 22 17.22 -5.74 13.21
CA GLY A 22 16.98 -5.26 11.85
C GLY A 22 15.88 -4.20 11.85
N THR A 23 14.78 -4.47 11.17
CA THR A 23 13.58 -3.61 11.12
C THR A 23 12.54 -3.96 12.19
N VAL A 24 12.75 -5.01 12.99
CA VAL A 24 11.84 -5.39 14.08
C VAL A 24 12.24 -4.69 15.37
N LEU A 25 11.25 -4.04 15.98
CA LEU A 25 11.37 -3.38 17.28
C LEU A 25 10.56 -4.15 18.30
N GLU A 26 11.14 -4.40 19.47
CA GLU A 26 10.39 -4.79 20.67
C GLU A 26 10.33 -3.57 21.58
N VAL A 27 9.13 -3.20 22.01
CA VAL A 27 8.88 -1.99 22.80
C VAL A 27 8.15 -2.37 24.08
N ASP A 28 8.73 -1.97 25.21
CA ASP A 28 8.06 -1.99 26.50
C ASP A 28 7.16 -0.76 26.59
N VAL A 29 5.89 -0.96 26.90
CA VAL A 29 4.86 0.09 26.92
C VAL A 29 4.49 0.40 28.36
N ASP A 30 4.40 1.69 28.67
CA ASP A 30 3.93 2.18 29.95
C ASP A 30 2.41 2.31 29.92
N GLY A 31 1.70 1.49 30.71
CA GLY A 31 0.25 1.53 30.81
C GLY A 31 -0.49 0.68 29.77
N ALA A 32 -1.43 1.27 29.04
CA ALA A 32 -2.29 0.54 28.10
C ALA A 32 -1.51 0.12 26.85
N VAL A 33 -1.58 -1.18 26.52
CA VAL A 33 -0.92 -1.74 25.33
C VAL A 33 -1.65 -1.25 24.06
N PRO A 34 -0.96 -0.62 23.10
CA PRO A 34 -1.57 -0.14 21.87
C PRO A 34 -2.05 -1.33 21.03
N PRO A 35 -3.16 -1.19 20.27
CA PRO A 35 -3.69 -2.26 19.44
C PRO A 35 -2.72 -2.66 18.32
N VAL A 36 -2.95 -3.84 17.73
CA VAL A 36 -2.27 -4.20 16.47
C VAL A 36 -2.63 -3.16 15.41
N SER A 37 -1.66 -2.87 14.53
CA SER A 37 -1.70 -1.81 13.53
C SER A 37 -1.54 -0.38 14.06
N ALA A 38 -1.44 -0.17 15.37
CA ALA A 38 -1.13 1.14 15.93
C ALA A 38 0.27 1.64 15.51
N VAL A 39 0.39 2.95 15.36
CA VAL A 39 1.66 3.62 15.03
C VAL A 39 2.45 3.90 16.30
N LEU A 40 3.76 3.65 16.23
CA LEU A 40 4.76 3.99 17.22
C LEU A 40 5.77 4.96 16.61
N GLU A 41 5.97 6.12 17.23
CA GLU A 41 7.05 7.04 16.91
C GLU A 41 8.23 6.83 17.88
N CYS A 42 9.34 6.32 17.36
CA CYS A 42 10.58 6.17 18.12
C CYS A 42 11.48 7.37 17.84
N ARG A 43 11.68 8.26 18.82
CA ARG A 43 12.48 9.48 18.64
C ARG A 43 13.90 9.28 19.14
N ALA A 44 14.85 9.12 18.23
CA ALA A 44 16.27 8.96 18.56
C ALA A 44 16.93 10.30 18.93
N GLU A 45 18.03 10.22 19.69
CA GLU A 45 18.90 11.37 19.94
C GLU A 45 19.50 11.85 18.60
N GLY A 46 19.29 13.14 18.26
CA GLY A 46 19.71 13.71 16.96
C GLY A 46 18.59 14.01 15.97
N ARG A 47 17.31 13.97 16.40
CA ARG A 47 16.09 14.31 15.61
C ARG A 47 15.66 13.30 14.54
N THR A 48 16.20 12.08 14.54
CA THR A 48 15.66 11.02 13.69
C THR A 48 14.43 10.39 14.34
N THR A 49 13.26 10.59 13.74
CA THR A 49 12.04 9.88 14.12
C THR A 49 11.91 8.64 13.24
N VAL A 50 11.80 7.47 13.88
CA VAL A 50 11.52 6.21 13.18
C VAL A 50 10.08 5.80 13.47
N THR A 51 9.27 5.76 12.42
CA THR A 51 7.89 5.27 12.48
C THR A 51 7.90 3.75 12.43
N ALA A 52 7.17 3.12 13.34
CA ALA A 52 6.95 1.68 13.36
C ALA A 52 5.48 1.35 13.57
N VAL A 53 5.05 0.17 13.12
CA VAL A 53 3.65 -0.29 13.23
C VAL A 53 3.60 -1.56 14.06
N VAL A 54 2.73 -1.59 15.07
CA VAL A 54 2.54 -2.75 15.95
C VAL A 54 2.02 -3.94 15.13
N GLN A 55 2.69 -5.08 15.24
CA GLN A 55 2.35 -6.32 14.54
C GLN A 55 1.84 -7.41 15.49
N ALA A 56 2.28 -7.41 16.75
CA ALA A 56 1.85 -8.39 17.74
C ALA A 56 2.05 -7.89 19.18
N HIS A 57 1.23 -8.41 20.10
CA HIS A 57 1.50 -8.34 21.53
C HIS A 57 2.31 -9.58 21.94
N ILE A 58 3.47 -9.38 22.54
CA ILE A 58 4.39 -10.47 22.92
C ILE A 58 4.54 -10.63 24.44
N GLY A 59 3.75 -9.88 25.20
CA GLY A 59 3.64 -9.95 26.66
C GLY A 59 2.63 -8.92 27.19
N PRO A 60 2.43 -8.86 28.52
CA PRO A 60 1.42 -7.98 29.13
C PRO A 60 1.64 -6.48 28.90
N ALA A 61 2.89 -6.06 28.70
CA ALA A 61 3.27 -4.67 28.48
C ALA A 61 4.35 -4.55 27.39
N ARG A 62 4.42 -5.53 26.47
CA ARG A 62 5.44 -5.56 25.42
C ARG A 62 4.82 -5.85 24.07
N VAL A 63 5.13 -5.00 23.10
CA VAL A 63 4.69 -5.14 21.72
C VAL A 63 5.88 -5.39 20.79
N ARG A 64 5.61 -6.11 19.70
CA ARG A 64 6.51 -6.27 18.56
C ARG A 64 5.98 -5.41 17.42
N ALA A 65 6.81 -4.54 16.89
CA ALA A 65 6.49 -3.62 15.82
C ALA A 65 7.50 -3.75 14.67
N ILE A 66 7.10 -3.32 13.48
CA ILE A 66 7.98 -3.24 12.32
C ILE A 66 8.23 -1.79 11.94
N ALA A 67 9.50 -1.41 11.79
CA ALA A 67 9.90 -0.09 11.36
C ALA A 67 9.65 0.11 9.86
N LEU A 68 9.07 1.26 9.51
CA LEU A 68 8.81 1.67 8.13
C LEU A 68 10.04 2.29 7.47
N ASP A 69 11.00 2.74 8.29
CA ASP A 69 12.25 3.36 7.83
C ASP A 69 13.46 2.70 8.52
N SER A 70 14.66 3.15 8.17
CA SER A 70 15.91 2.71 8.77
C SER A 70 15.88 2.85 10.30
N THR A 71 16.20 1.76 10.99
CA THR A 71 16.33 1.74 12.46
C THR A 71 17.69 2.27 12.93
N ARG A 72 18.52 2.78 12.01
CA ARG A 72 19.85 3.32 12.33
C ARG A 72 19.71 4.50 13.28
N GLY A 73 20.42 4.42 14.40
CA GLY A 73 20.39 5.46 15.45
C GLY A 73 19.43 5.14 16.60
N LEU A 74 18.52 4.16 16.45
CA LEU A 74 17.73 3.67 17.58
C LEU A 74 18.61 2.90 18.57
N ARG A 75 18.37 3.09 19.86
CA ARG A 75 19.06 2.39 20.95
C ARG A 75 18.03 1.83 21.92
N ARG A 76 18.45 0.85 22.72
CA ARG A 76 17.63 0.40 23.86
C ARG A 76 17.40 1.58 24.82
N GLY A 77 16.18 1.72 25.30
CA GLY A 77 15.77 2.85 26.15
C GLY A 77 15.27 4.08 25.38
N THR A 78 15.40 4.13 24.05
CA THR A 78 14.82 5.19 23.21
C THR A 78 13.33 5.34 23.51
N GLY A 79 12.87 6.56 23.73
CA GLY A 79 11.47 6.85 24.01
C GLY A 79 10.57 6.53 22.83
N VAL A 80 9.38 6.03 23.13
CA VAL A 80 8.35 5.68 22.14
C VAL A 80 7.07 6.44 22.46
N TRP A 81 6.49 7.06 21.44
CA TRP A 81 5.22 7.77 21.52
C TRP A 81 4.18 7.04 20.68
N THR A 82 2.94 7.00 21.17
CA THR A 82 1.80 6.43 20.45
C THR A 82 0.52 7.01 21.02
N ASP A 83 -0.44 7.30 20.15
CA ASP A 83 -1.82 7.62 20.49
C ASP A 83 -2.74 6.38 20.44
N GLY A 84 -2.23 5.25 19.91
CA GLY A 84 -2.98 4.01 19.70
C GLY A 84 -3.69 3.97 18.35
N GLU A 85 -3.58 5.02 17.54
CA GLU A 85 -4.24 5.13 16.24
C GLU A 85 -3.50 4.32 15.17
N PRO A 86 -4.22 3.78 14.17
CA PRO A 86 -3.62 3.03 13.08
C PRO A 86 -2.83 3.94 12.13
N LEU A 87 -2.01 3.34 11.28
CA LEU A 87 -1.34 4.08 10.23
C LEU A 87 -2.36 4.67 9.26
N THR A 88 -2.24 5.97 8.96
CA THR A 88 -3.14 6.71 8.07
C THR A 88 -2.40 7.35 6.90
N VAL A 89 -3.09 7.50 5.78
CA VAL A 89 -2.63 8.20 4.57
C VAL A 89 -3.54 9.40 4.29
N PRO A 90 -3.02 10.56 3.84
CA PRO A 90 -3.88 11.62 3.33
C PRO A 90 -4.71 11.11 2.16
N VAL A 91 -5.92 11.64 2.00
CA VAL A 91 -6.79 11.34 0.87
C VAL A 91 -7.41 12.63 0.32
N GLY A 92 -7.89 12.57 -0.92
CA GLY A 92 -8.62 13.66 -1.55
C GLY A 92 -8.03 14.07 -2.89
N ARG A 93 -8.70 15.04 -3.53
CA ARG A 93 -8.33 15.53 -4.87
C ARG A 93 -6.97 16.22 -4.91
N SER A 94 -6.43 16.67 -3.77
CA SER A 94 -5.09 17.27 -3.70
C SER A 94 -3.95 16.29 -4.01
N LEU A 95 -4.24 14.99 -4.07
CA LEU A 95 -3.30 13.94 -4.49
C LEU A 95 -3.27 13.71 -6.00
N LEU A 96 -4.27 14.19 -6.74
CA LEU A 96 -4.31 14.01 -8.19
C LEU A 96 -3.11 14.72 -8.84
N GLY A 97 -2.41 14.02 -9.73
CA GLY A 97 -1.16 14.47 -10.34
C GLY A 97 0.09 14.34 -9.47
N ARG A 98 -0.03 13.79 -8.26
CA ARG A 98 1.08 13.69 -7.32
C ARG A 98 1.71 12.31 -7.31
N VAL A 99 3.00 12.29 -6.99
CA VAL A 99 3.73 11.07 -6.65
C VAL A 99 4.01 11.07 -5.16
N VAL A 100 3.54 10.04 -4.44
CA VAL A 100 3.60 9.97 -2.98
C VAL A 100 4.20 8.67 -2.46
N ASP A 101 4.77 8.74 -1.26
CA ASP A 101 5.24 7.58 -0.51
C ASP A 101 4.11 6.88 0.29
N LEU A 102 4.48 5.84 1.05
CA LEU A 102 3.57 5.10 1.95
C LEU A 102 2.69 5.97 2.84
N LEU A 103 3.21 7.08 3.33
CA LEU A 103 2.56 7.96 4.31
C LEU A 103 1.83 9.13 3.63
N GLY A 104 1.88 9.17 2.29
CA GLY A 104 1.35 10.21 1.45
C GLY A 104 2.22 11.46 1.39
N ASN A 105 3.50 11.38 1.75
CA ASN A 105 4.41 12.50 1.55
C ASN A 105 4.78 12.59 0.06
N PRO A 106 4.84 13.81 -0.51
CA PRO A 106 5.23 13.98 -1.89
C PRO A 106 6.70 13.60 -2.11
N ILE A 107 6.95 12.86 -3.20
CA ILE A 107 8.27 12.46 -3.67
C ILE A 107 8.54 12.93 -5.12
N ASP A 108 7.74 13.89 -5.59
CA ASP A 108 7.77 14.48 -6.93
C ASP A 108 8.40 15.89 -6.98
N ASP A 109 9.10 16.30 -5.91
CA ASP A 109 9.62 17.67 -5.72
C ASP A 109 8.53 18.77 -5.76
N GLY A 110 7.25 18.40 -5.70
CA GLY A 110 6.14 19.35 -5.60
C GLY A 110 5.95 19.88 -4.17
N PRO A 111 5.04 20.87 -3.99
CA PRO A 111 4.75 21.41 -2.67
C PRO A 111 4.15 20.36 -1.72
N PRO A 112 4.23 20.56 -0.39
CA PRO A 112 3.54 19.72 0.58
C PRO A 112 2.07 19.54 0.22
N ILE A 113 1.55 18.32 0.39
CA ILE A 113 0.14 18.03 0.14
C ILE A 113 -0.66 18.44 1.37
N GLU A 114 -1.48 19.46 1.24
CA GLU A 114 -2.50 19.80 2.22
C GLU A 114 -3.71 18.90 1.98
N ALA A 115 -3.98 18.01 2.94
CA ALA A 115 -5.13 17.11 2.88
C ALA A 115 -6.01 17.34 4.11
N GLU A 116 -7.30 17.56 3.87
CA GLU A 116 -8.29 17.78 4.92
C GLU A 116 -8.62 16.48 5.66
N THR A 117 -8.52 15.34 4.96
CA THR A 117 -8.90 14.03 5.48
C THR A 117 -7.73 13.05 5.38
N ARG A 118 -7.60 12.20 6.40
CA ARG A 118 -6.71 11.03 6.39
C ARG A 118 -7.51 9.79 6.67
N LEU A 119 -7.20 8.69 5.98
CA LEU A 119 -7.88 7.41 6.18
C LEU A 119 -6.90 6.35 6.68
N PRO A 120 -7.33 5.43 7.58
CA PRO A 120 -6.53 4.27 7.96
C PRO A 120 -6.21 3.39 6.76
N LEU A 121 -4.98 2.87 6.71
CA LEU A 121 -4.55 1.93 5.66
C LEU A 121 -5.37 0.64 5.67
N ARG A 122 -5.67 0.13 6.88
CA ARG A 122 -6.45 -1.09 7.09
C ARG A 122 -7.87 -0.74 7.46
N ARG A 123 -8.78 -1.20 6.61
CA ARG A 123 -10.23 -1.07 6.80
C ARG A 123 -10.91 -2.39 6.47
N PRO A 124 -12.07 -2.67 7.06
CA PRO A 124 -12.87 -3.82 6.65
C PRO A 124 -13.29 -3.66 5.18
N PRO A 125 -13.40 -4.76 4.42
CA PRO A 125 -13.96 -4.71 3.08
C PRO A 125 -15.43 -4.28 3.12
N PRO A 126 -15.99 -3.72 2.03
CA PRO A 126 -17.40 -3.40 1.94
C PRO A 126 -18.28 -4.61 2.27
N ALA A 127 -19.36 -4.38 3.02
CA ALA A 127 -20.29 -5.43 3.40
C ALA A 127 -21.02 -5.99 2.16
N PRO A 128 -21.48 -7.26 2.15
CA PRO A 128 -22.19 -7.82 1.00
C PRO A 128 -23.39 -7.00 0.52
N THR A 129 -24.08 -6.29 1.42
CA THR A 129 -25.21 -5.40 1.11
C THR A 129 -24.80 -4.10 0.41
N GLU A 130 -23.55 -3.68 0.57
CA GLU A 130 -22.98 -2.46 -0.03
C GLU A 130 -22.38 -2.72 -1.42
N ARG A 131 -22.05 -3.98 -1.70
CA ARG A 131 -21.47 -4.41 -2.98
C ARG A 131 -22.54 -4.38 -4.07
N ARG A 132 -22.15 -3.89 -5.24
CA ARG A 132 -23.01 -3.90 -6.44
C ARG A 132 -22.44 -4.92 -7.43
N PRO A 133 -23.20 -5.95 -7.84
CA PRO A 133 -22.80 -6.79 -8.96
C PRO A 133 -22.89 -5.96 -10.24
N TRP A 134 -21.78 -5.87 -10.97
CA TRP A 134 -21.77 -5.30 -12.32
C TRP A 134 -21.92 -6.42 -13.33
N THR A 135 -22.74 -6.17 -14.35
CA THR A 135 -22.96 -7.07 -15.48
C THR A 135 -22.41 -6.49 -16.79
N GLU A 136 -21.89 -5.27 -16.75
CA GLU A 136 -21.36 -4.56 -17.91
C GLU A 136 -19.89 -4.93 -18.13
N VAL A 137 -19.57 -5.30 -19.37
CA VAL A 137 -18.19 -5.53 -19.80
C VAL A 137 -17.46 -4.20 -19.84
N TYR A 138 -16.22 -4.19 -19.36
CA TYR A 138 -15.29 -3.10 -19.56
C TYR A 138 -14.56 -3.32 -20.89
N GLU A 139 -14.90 -2.51 -21.88
CA GLU A 139 -14.24 -2.54 -23.19
C GLU A 139 -12.88 -1.86 -23.06
N THR A 140 -11.82 -2.55 -23.48
CA THR A 140 -10.42 -2.15 -23.26
C THR A 140 -9.76 -1.63 -24.53
N GLY A 141 -10.41 -1.73 -25.69
CA GLY A 141 -9.80 -1.45 -26.99
C GLY A 141 -8.72 -2.47 -27.41
N ILE A 142 -8.32 -3.38 -26.53
CA ILE A 142 -7.29 -4.39 -26.77
C ILE A 142 -7.96 -5.66 -27.29
N LYS A 143 -7.83 -5.90 -28.60
CA LYS A 143 -8.47 -7.03 -29.31
C LYS A 143 -8.38 -8.39 -28.61
N VAL A 144 -7.21 -8.75 -28.07
CA VAL A 144 -7.04 -10.06 -27.41
C VAL A 144 -7.82 -10.13 -26.09
N ILE A 145 -7.91 -9.02 -25.37
CA ILE A 145 -8.61 -8.93 -24.10
C ILE A 145 -10.11 -8.90 -24.33
N ASP A 146 -10.59 -7.99 -25.18
CA ASP A 146 -12.02 -7.84 -25.46
C ASP A 146 -12.63 -9.09 -26.10
N LEU A 147 -11.86 -9.85 -26.89
CA LEU A 147 -12.36 -11.05 -27.57
C LEU A 147 -12.29 -12.31 -26.71
N PHE A 148 -11.17 -12.54 -25.99
CA PHE A 148 -10.92 -13.83 -25.33
C PHE A 148 -11.06 -13.78 -23.81
N CYS A 149 -10.78 -12.65 -23.17
CA CYS A 149 -10.84 -12.50 -21.71
C CYS A 149 -11.45 -11.16 -21.28
N PRO A 150 -12.68 -10.83 -21.73
CA PRO A 150 -13.35 -9.61 -21.30
C PRO A 150 -13.58 -9.66 -19.79
N PHE A 151 -13.36 -8.53 -19.12
CA PHE A 151 -13.64 -8.39 -17.69
C PHE A 151 -14.71 -7.34 -17.43
N LEU A 152 -15.35 -7.44 -16.28
CA LEU A 152 -16.50 -6.61 -15.93
C LEU A 152 -16.02 -5.28 -15.32
N ARG A 153 -16.84 -4.23 -15.47
CA ARG A 153 -16.73 -3.04 -14.62
C ARG A 153 -16.82 -3.48 -13.15
N GLY A 154 -16.01 -2.91 -12.25
CA GLY A 154 -15.92 -3.40 -10.87
C GLY A 154 -15.16 -4.73 -10.68
N GLY A 155 -14.60 -5.29 -11.76
CA GLY A 155 -13.87 -6.56 -11.75
C GLY A 155 -12.40 -6.41 -11.35
N ARG A 156 -11.79 -7.55 -11.07
CA ARG A 156 -10.34 -7.71 -10.80
C ARG A 156 -9.74 -8.49 -11.96
N ALA A 157 -8.74 -7.93 -12.62
CA ALA A 157 -7.98 -8.56 -13.69
C ALA A 157 -6.52 -8.69 -13.26
N ALA A 158 -5.92 -9.82 -13.60
CA ALA A 158 -4.51 -10.08 -13.32
C ALA A 158 -3.75 -10.33 -14.61
N VAL A 159 -2.63 -9.63 -14.78
CA VAL A 159 -1.69 -9.80 -15.88
C VAL A 159 -0.54 -10.67 -15.38
N PHE A 160 -0.64 -11.96 -15.64
CA PHE A 160 0.40 -12.94 -15.29
C PHE A 160 1.53 -12.91 -16.32
N GLY A 161 2.77 -12.91 -15.83
CA GLY A 161 3.90 -13.13 -16.72
C GLY A 161 5.28 -12.94 -16.11
N GLY A 162 6.29 -13.54 -16.76
CA GLY A 162 7.70 -13.44 -16.41
C GLY A 162 8.29 -12.03 -16.59
N ALA A 163 9.60 -11.89 -16.37
CA ALA A 163 10.27 -10.61 -16.53
C ALA A 163 10.32 -10.18 -18.01
N GLY A 164 10.06 -8.90 -18.29
CA GLY A 164 10.24 -8.32 -19.63
C GLY A 164 9.14 -8.63 -20.67
N VAL A 165 8.03 -9.27 -20.29
CA VAL A 165 6.93 -9.61 -21.23
C VAL A 165 5.96 -8.45 -21.54
N GLY A 166 6.28 -7.23 -21.10
CA GLY A 166 5.43 -6.05 -21.38
C GLY A 166 4.28 -5.80 -20.40
N LYS A 167 4.33 -6.37 -19.18
CA LYS A 167 3.27 -6.17 -18.15
C LYS A 167 2.99 -4.68 -17.89
N THR A 168 4.03 -3.90 -17.60
CA THR A 168 3.90 -2.47 -17.29
C THR A 168 3.33 -1.67 -18.46
N ILE A 169 3.64 -2.05 -19.72
CA ILE A 169 3.06 -1.40 -20.91
C ILE A 169 1.55 -1.59 -20.94
N VAL A 170 1.09 -2.82 -20.68
CA VAL A 170 -0.35 -3.12 -20.60
C VAL A 170 -1.01 -2.34 -19.47
N LEU A 171 -0.37 -2.23 -18.30
CA LEU A 171 -0.89 -1.45 -17.18
C LEU A 171 -0.99 0.05 -17.51
N THR A 172 0.01 0.62 -18.18
CA THR A 172 -0.01 2.01 -18.61
C THR A 172 -1.13 2.29 -19.60
N GLU A 173 -1.38 1.37 -20.54
CA GLU A 173 -2.50 1.48 -21.50
C GLU A 173 -3.85 1.50 -20.77
N PHE A 174 -4.03 0.65 -19.74
CA PHE A 174 -5.25 0.67 -18.93
C PHE A 174 -5.45 1.98 -18.17
N ILE A 175 -4.38 2.62 -17.70
CA ILE A 175 -4.46 3.95 -17.08
C ILE A 175 -4.87 4.99 -18.12
N HIS A 176 -4.27 4.93 -19.31
CA HIS A 176 -4.61 5.84 -20.39
C HIS A 176 -6.09 5.74 -20.78
N ASP A 177 -6.60 4.54 -21.02
CA ASP A 177 -8.02 4.32 -21.35
C ASP A 177 -8.95 4.72 -20.21
N ALA A 178 -8.59 4.39 -18.97
CA ALA A 178 -9.40 4.78 -17.82
C ALA A 178 -9.48 6.29 -17.60
N VAL A 179 -8.48 7.06 -18.06
CA VAL A 179 -8.49 8.52 -17.90
C VAL A 179 -9.09 9.21 -19.13
N ALA A 180 -8.86 8.66 -20.32
CA ALA A 180 -9.32 9.22 -21.59
C ALA A 180 -10.79 8.91 -21.88
N GLU A 181 -11.25 7.69 -21.60
CA GLU A 181 -12.61 7.24 -21.93
C GLU A 181 -13.55 7.21 -20.74
N LEU A 182 -13.04 6.92 -19.53
CA LEU A 182 -13.84 7.07 -18.32
C LEU A 182 -13.63 8.48 -17.76
N GLU A 183 -14.71 9.12 -17.30
CA GLU A 183 -14.62 10.32 -16.45
C GLU A 183 -14.11 10.00 -15.03
N GLY A 184 -13.25 8.97 -14.91
CA GLY A 184 -12.76 8.40 -13.68
C GLY A 184 -11.37 8.92 -13.29
N VAL A 185 -10.82 8.27 -12.27
CA VAL A 185 -9.47 8.53 -11.76
C VAL A 185 -8.66 7.23 -11.71
N ALA A 186 -7.35 7.34 -11.88
CA ALA A 186 -6.44 6.21 -11.74
C ALA A 186 -5.62 6.32 -10.45
N VAL A 187 -5.44 5.21 -9.75
CA VAL A 187 -4.53 5.11 -8.61
C VAL A 187 -3.57 3.95 -8.88
N PHE A 188 -2.29 4.27 -8.98
CA PHE A 188 -1.22 3.31 -9.23
C PHE A 188 -0.48 2.99 -7.93
N ALA A 189 -0.36 1.70 -7.61
CA ALA A 189 0.38 1.17 -6.48
C ALA A 189 1.68 0.51 -6.99
N GLY A 190 2.79 1.24 -6.90
CA GLY A 190 4.13 0.76 -7.23
C GLY A 190 4.79 0.04 -6.06
N ILE A 191 4.55 -1.27 -5.92
CA ILE A 191 5.01 -2.10 -4.82
C ILE A 191 6.40 -2.68 -5.11
N GLY A 192 7.41 -2.23 -4.39
CA GLY A 192 8.77 -2.74 -4.55
C GLY A 192 9.34 -2.46 -5.94
N GLU A 193 8.95 -1.35 -6.55
CA GLU A 193 9.38 -0.96 -7.90
C GLU A 193 10.79 -0.36 -7.92
N ARG A 194 11.47 -0.48 -9.07
CA ARG A 194 12.76 0.20 -9.26
C ARG A 194 12.51 1.69 -9.46
N SER A 195 13.35 2.54 -8.86
CA SER A 195 13.24 4.00 -9.02
C SER A 195 13.32 4.45 -10.47
N ARG A 196 14.09 3.74 -11.32
CA ARG A 196 14.15 4.01 -12.77
C ARG A 196 12.81 3.75 -13.46
N GLU A 197 12.18 2.61 -13.17
CA GLU A 197 10.91 2.19 -13.77
C GLU A 197 9.77 3.12 -13.30
N GLY A 198 9.76 3.51 -12.02
CA GLY A 198 8.82 4.52 -11.52
C GLY A 198 9.00 5.91 -12.16
N LEU A 199 10.25 6.33 -12.42
CA LEU A 199 10.54 7.59 -13.11
C LEU A 199 10.10 7.55 -14.58
N GLU A 200 10.34 6.43 -15.27
CA GLU A 200 9.88 6.21 -16.64
C GLU A 200 8.35 6.29 -16.73
N LEU A 201 7.64 5.61 -15.83
CA LEU A 201 6.18 5.67 -15.73
C LEU A 201 5.69 7.10 -15.49
N TRP A 202 6.26 7.81 -14.51
CA TRP A 202 5.85 9.19 -14.21
C TRP A 202 6.02 10.13 -15.42
N ASN A 203 7.15 10.02 -16.12
CA ASN A 203 7.41 10.80 -17.34
C ASN A 203 6.46 10.43 -18.49
N GLU A 204 6.09 9.16 -18.60
CA GLU A 204 5.13 8.69 -19.60
C GLU A 204 3.74 9.27 -19.34
N MET A 205 3.27 9.23 -18.09
CA MET A 205 1.99 9.81 -17.67
C MET A 205 1.93 11.33 -17.88
N GLN A 206 3.05 12.03 -17.70
CA GLN A 206 3.14 13.46 -18.04
C GLN A 206 2.99 13.70 -19.54
N LYS A 207 3.67 12.89 -20.37
CA LYS A 207 3.64 13.04 -21.83
C LYS A 207 2.30 12.69 -22.44
N SER A 208 1.61 11.68 -21.90
CA SER A 208 0.27 11.28 -22.34
C SER A 208 -0.83 12.22 -21.82
N GLY A 209 -0.52 13.09 -20.86
CA GLY A 209 -1.47 14.07 -20.34
C GLY A 209 -2.53 13.50 -19.39
N VAL A 210 -2.30 12.30 -18.84
CA VAL A 210 -3.24 11.62 -17.93
C VAL A 210 -2.86 11.77 -16.45
N LEU A 211 -1.70 12.37 -16.18
CA LEU A 211 -1.18 12.53 -14.82
C LEU A 211 -2.15 13.33 -13.93
N ASP A 212 -2.80 14.37 -14.44
CA ASP A 212 -3.72 15.25 -13.70
C ASP A 212 -4.92 14.52 -13.07
N ARG A 213 -5.24 13.30 -13.53
CA ARG A 213 -6.29 12.43 -12.99
C ARG A 213 -5.75 11.14 -12.37
N THR A 214 -4.45 11.07 -12.18
CA THR A 214 -3.76 9.89 -11.67
C THR A 214 -3.04 10.20 -10.36
N VAL A 215 -3.09 9.27 -9.39
CA VAL A 215 -2.23 9.30 -8.19
C VAL A 215 -1.22 8.17 -8.29
N LEU A 216 0.06 8.49 -8.16
CA LEU A 216 1.13 7.49 -8.16
C LEU A 216 1.65 7.28 -6.74
N VAL A 217 1.46 6.07 -6.19
CA VAL A 217 1.85 5.71 -4.82
C VAL A 217 2.98 4.69 -4.89
N PHE A 218 4.18 5.06 -4.46
CA PHE A 218 5.37 4.21 -4.59
C PHE A 218 5.96 3.77 -3.26
N GLY A 219 6.28 2.48 -3.19
CA GLY A 219 7.13 1.89 -2.17
C GLY A 219 8.34 1.27 -2.85
N GLN A 220 9.47 1.96 -2.87
CA GLN A 220 10.61 1.58 -3.70
C GLN A 220 11.35 0.33 -3.17
N MET A 221 12.10 -0.38 -4.03
CA MET A 221 12.92 -1.54 -3.61
C MET A 221 13.89 -1.25 -2.44
N LYS A 222 14.34 0.00 -2.28
CA LYS A 222 15.26 0.40 -1.21
C LYS A 222 14.61 0.51 0.17
N GLU A 223 13.29 0.53 0.24
CA GLU A 223 12.53 0.71 1.48
C GLU A 223 12.47 -0.56 2.30
N THR A 224 12.06 -0.43 3.57
CA THR A 224 11.97 -1.60 4.44
C THR A 224 10.90 -2.58 3.95
N PRO A 225 11.01 -3.87 4.29
CA PRO A 225 9.97 -4.84 3.95
C PRO A 225 8.61 -4.45 4.52
N GLY A 226 8.58 -3.82 5.70
CA GLY A 226 7.35 -3.30 6.30
C GLY A 226 6.70 -2.23 5.43
N ALA A 227 7.48 -1.27 4.91
CA ALA A 227 6.95 -0.24 4.03
C ALA A 227 6.40 -0.81 2.71
N ARG A 228 7.17 -1.70 2.07
CA ARG A 228 6.74 -2.41 0.85
C ARG A 228 5.49 -3.26 1.08
N PHE A 229 5.33 -3.85 2.27
CA PHE A 229 4.13 -4.64 2.59
C PHE A 229 2.88 -3.76 2.73
N MET A 230 2.99 -2.54 3.23
CA MET A 230 1.85 -1.66 3.49
C MET A 230 1.49 -0.70 2.35
N ILE A 231 2.33 -0.55 1.33
CA ILE A 231 2.09 0.41 0.24
C ILE A 231 0.82 0.11 -0.56
N GLY A 232 0.50 -1.17 -0.79
CA GLY A 232 -0.73 -1.57 -1.48
C GLY A 232 -1.98 -1.16 -0.71
N GLU A 233 -1.98 -1.32 0.62
CA GLU A 233 -3.08 -0.89 1.50
C GLU A 233 -3.22 0.65 1.51
N SER A 234 -2.10 1.38 1.42
CA SER A 234 -2.07 2.85 1.34
C SER A 234 -2.69 3.36 0.04
N ALA A 235 -2.23 2.85 -1.09
CA ALA A 235 -2.80 3.18 -2.40
C ALA A 235 -4.29 2.81 -2.48
N LEU A 236 -4.67 1.65 -1.95
CA LEU A 236 -6.05 1.21 -1.90
C LEU A 236 -6.93 2.14 -1.06
N SER A 237 -6.40 2.67 0.05
CA SER A 237 -7.16 3.61 0.89
C SER A 237 -7.45 4.94 0.18
N ILE A 238 -6.51 5.40 -0.65
CA ILE A 238 -6.71 6.55 -1.55
C ILE A 238 -7.77 6.21 -2.61
N ALA A 239 -7.68 5.05 -3.25
CA ALA A 239 -8.63 4.61 -4.27
C ALA A 239 -10.06 4.46 -3.72
N GLU A 240 -10.20 3.91 -2.52
CA GLU A 240 -11.48 3.77 -1.83
C GLU A 240 -12.09 5.13 -1.47
N HIS A 241 -11.29 6.16 -1.16
CA HIS A 241 -11.83 7.51 -0.95
C HIS A 241 -12.46 8.08 -2.23
N PHE A 242 -11.79 7.90 -3.38
CA PHE A 242 -12.36 8.30 -4.66
C PHE A 242 -13.65 7.53 -4.98
N ARG A 243 -13.71 6.23 -4.68
CA ARG A 243 -14.90 5.39 -4.87
C ARG A 243 -16.06 5.77 -3.95
N ASP A 244 -15.81 5.83 -2.65
CA ASP A 244 -16.87 5.85 -1.62
C ASP A 244 -17.27 7.25 -1.18
N ASP A 245 -16.34 8.20 -1.13
CA ASP A 245 -16.62 9.56 -0.68
C ASP A 245 -16.89 10.50 -1.86
N LEU A 246 -16.20 10.30 -2.98
CA LEU A 246 -16.35 11.11 -4.19
C LEU A 246 -17.24 10.48 -5.25
N GLY A 247 -17.61 9.20 -5.10
CA GLY A 247 -18.54 8.50 -6.00
C GLY A 247 -18.00 8.33 -7.42
N LEU A 248 -16.68 8.24 -7.58
CA LEU A 248 -16.02 8.12 -8.88
C LEU A 248 -15.78 6.65 -9.24
N ASP A 249 -15.71 6.39 -10.54
CA ASP A 249 -15.14 5.15 -11.04
C ASP A 249 -13.61 5.23 -10.99
N VAL A 250 -13.00 4.22 -10.37
CA VAL A 250 -11.56 4.20 -10.08
C VAL A 250 -10.90 3.03 -10.80
N MET A 251 -9.84 3.33 -11.55
CA MET A 251 -8.91 2.33 -12.06
C MET A 251 -7.77 2.13 -11.05
N PHE A 252 -7.76 1.01 -10.35
CA PHE A 252 -6.75 0.67 -9.35
C PHE A 252 -5.71 -0.28 -9.92
N VAL A 253 -4.52 0.24 -10.20
CA VAL A 253 -3.44 -0.50 -10.85
C VAL A 253 -2.38 -0.89 -9.85
N VAL A 254 -1.95 -2.15 -9.85
CA VAL A 254 -0.92 -2.66 -8.93
C VAL A 254 0.24 -3.25 -9.73
N ASP A 255 1.44 -2.67 -9.59
CA ASP A 255 2.70 -3.25 -10.08
C ASP A 255 3.69 -3.29 -8.91
N ASN A 256 4.01 -4.43 -8.31
CA ASN A 256 3.56 -5.79 -8.60
C ASN A 256 2.95 -6.45 -7.35
N LEU A 257 1.80 -7.13 -7.49
CA LEU A 257 1.16 -7.79 -6.34
C LEU A 257 2.06 -8.88 -5.72
N TYR A 258 2.88 -9.56 -6.54
CA TYR A 258 3.86 -10.52 -6.03
C TYR A 258 4.89 -9.85 -5.09
N ARG A 259 5.23 -8.59 -5.29
CA ARG A 259 6.15 -7.86 -4.39
C ARG A 259 5.52 -7.60 -3.02
N HIS A 260 4.21 -7.47 -2.94
CA HIS A 260 3.50 -7.43 -1.66
C HIS A 260 3.63 -8.78 -0.95
N VAL A 261 3.43 -9.89 -1.66
CA VAL A 261 3.63 -11.25 -1.13
C VAL A 261 5.07 -11.47 -0.66
N GLN A 262 6.06 -11.09 -1.47
CA GLN A 262 7.47 -11.18 -1.12
C GLN A 262 7.80 -10.37 0.14
N ALA A 263 7.29 -9.14 0.24
CA ALA A 263 7.44 -8.34 1.43
C ALA A 263 6.77 -9.01 2.65
N GLY A 264 5.58 -9.59 2.49
CA GLY A 264 4.90 -10.37 3.52
C GLY A 264 5.71 -11.57 4.02
N MET A 265 6.35 -12.31 3.12
CA MET A 265 7.26 -13.41 3.44
C MET A 265 8.45 -12.91 4.29
N GLU A 266 9.10 -11.81 3.88
CA GLU A 266 10.19 -11.19 4.63
C GLU A 266 9.74 -10.72 6.02
N VAL A 267 8.61 -10.01 6.10
CA VAL A 267 8.01 -9.53 7.37
C VAL A 267 7.68 -10.71 8.30
N SER A 268 7.09 -11.78 7.77
CA SER A 268 6.75 -12.97 8.53
C SER A 268 7.97 -13.67 9.12
N GLY A 269 9.04 -13.83 8.32
CA GLY A 269 10.31 -14.37 8.78
C GLY A 269 10.94 -13.52 9.88
N LEU A 270 10.92 -12.19 9.72
CA LEU A 270 11.41 -11.24 10.71
C LEU A 270 10.62 -11.29 12.03
N LEU A 271 9.31 -11.54 11.96
CA LEU A 271 8.45 -11.70 13.15
C LEU A 271 8.65 -13.05 13.85
N GLY A 272 9.43 -13.97 13.28
CA GLY A 272 9.70 -15.30 13.82
C GLY A 272 8.54 -16.27 13.63
N ARG A 273 7.68 -16.05 12.63
CA ARG A 273 6.62 -17.00 12.28
C ARG A 273 7.22 -18.19 11.55
N LEU A 274 6.67 -19.39 11.79
CA LEU A 274 7.06 -20.58 11.05
C LEU A 274 6.68 -20.43 9.56
N PRO A 275 7.60 -20.68 8.62
CA PRO A 275 7.29 -20.61 7.20
C PRO A 275 6.33 -21.74 6.79
N SER A 276 5.51 -21.45 5.78
CA SER A 276 4.61 -22.38 5.11
C SER A 276 5.29 -22.98 3.86
N ARG A 277 4.49 -23.51 2.93
CA ARG A 277 4.97 -24.08 1.66
C ARG A 277 5.86 -23.08 0.91
N VAL A 278 6.96 -23.56 0.34
CA VAL A 278 7.95 -22.77 -0.43
C VAL A 278 8.57 -21.59 0.35
N GLY A 279 8.35 -21.49 1.66
CA GLY A 279 8.88 -20.42 2.50
C GLY A 279 7.94 -19.23 2.71
N TYR A 280 6.74 -19.26 2.11
CA TYR A 280 5.74 -18.19 2.28
C TYR A 280 5.26 -18.04 3.72
N GLN A 281 4.69 -16.88 4.02
CA GLN A 281 4.08 -16.63 5.31
C GLN A 281 2.85 -17.53 5.52
N PRO A 282 2.59 -18.00 6.75
CA PRO A 282 1.38 -18.76 7.06
C PRO A 282 0.09 -17.93 6.91
N THR A 283 0.21 -16.61 6.82
CA THR A 283 -0.91 -15.67 6.66
C THR A 283 -1.20 -15.30 5.21
N LEU A 284 -0.54 -15.92 4.21
CA LEU A 284 -0.58 -15.49 2.81
C LEU A 284 -1.99 -15.22 2.29
N ALA A 285 -2.90 -16.17 2.46
CA ALA A 285 -4.29 -16.03 1.99
C ALA A 285 -5.04 -14.88 2.69
N ALA A 286 -4.80 -14.68 3.98
CA ALA A 286 -5.45 -13.61 4.75
C ALA A 286 -4.87 -12.23 4.39
N ASP A 287 -3.55 -12.15 4.17
CA ASP A 287 -2.86 -10.93 3.77
C ASP A 287 -3.34 -10.48 2.38
N LEU A 288 -3.45 -11.41 1.42
CA LEU A 288 -4.02 -11.12 0.11
C LEU A 288 -5.50 -10.73 0.19
N ALA A 289 -6.31 -11.45 0.96
CA ALA A 289 -7.73 -11.12 1.14
C ALA A 289 -7.93 -9.72 1.73
N ALA A 290 -7.01 -9.25 2.58
CA ALA A 290 -7.08 -7.91 3.17
C ALA A 290 -6.95 -6.76 2.15
N ILE A 291 -6.41 -7.03 0.96
CA ILE A 291 -6.37 -6.11 -0.18
C ILE A 291 -7.50 -6.46 -1.16
N GLU A 292 -7.56 -7.71 -1.61
CA GLU A 292 -8.42 -8.11 -2.72
C GLU A 292 -9.92 -7.97 -2.41
N GLU A 293 -10.37 -8.20 -1.17
CA GLU A 293 -11.79 -8.09 -0.84
C GLU A 293 -12.30 -6.66 -0.71
N ARG A 294 -11.39 -5.70 -0.60
CA ARG A 294 -11.70 -4.27 -0.60
C ARG A 294 -11.82 -3.71 -2.02
N ILE A 295 -11.18 -4.36 -2.98
CA ILE A 295 -11.26 -4.03 -4.41
C ILE A 295 -12.58 -4.59 -4.95
N THR A 296 -13.58 -3.74 -4.93
CA THR A 296 -14.93 -4.07 -5.40
C THR A 296 -15.68 -2.80 -5.75
N ALA A 297 -16.78 -2.97 -6.48
CA ALA A 297 -17.73 -1.89 -6.69
C ALA A 297 -18.75 -1.83 -5.56
N THR A 298 -19.12 -0.61 -5.19
CA THR A 298 -20.17 -0.32 -4.22
C THR A 298 -21.34 0.37 -4.91
N HIS A 299 -22.42 0.63 -4.17
CA HIS A 299 -23.51 1.48 -4.68
C HIS A 299 -23.11 2.94 -4.91
N ARG A 300 -21.94 3.36 -4.41
CA ARG A 300 -21.44 4.73 -4.53
C ARG A 300 -20.52 4.94 -5.74
N GLY A 301 -19.72 3.95 -6.09
CA GLY A 301 -18.79 4.03 -7.22
C GLY A 301 -18.21 2.66 -7.58
N GLY A 302 -17.63 2.56 -8.78
CA GLY A 302 -16.93 1.37 -9.26
C GLY A 302 -15.43 1.41 -8.95
N MET A 303 -14.83 0.24 -8.72
CA MET A 303 -13.38 0.09 -8.73
C MET A 303 -13.02 -1.09 -9.62
N ILE A 304 -12.36 -0.81 -10.73
CA ILE A 304 -11.76 -1.80 -11.60
C ILE A 304 -10.30 -1.93 -11.18
N SER A 305 -9.80 -3.15 -11.03
CA SER A 305 -8.38 -3.34 -10.73
C SER A 305 -7.67 -4.17 -11.76
N VAL A 306 -6.49 -3.70 -12.16
CA VAL A 306 -5.56 -4.43 -13.03
C VAL A 306 -4.24 -4.59 -12.30
N GLN A 307 -3.84 -5.84 -12.10
CA GLN A 307 -2.72 -6.19 -11.22
C GLN A 307 -1.69 -6.99 -12.00
N ALA A 308 -0.44 -6.53 -12.02
CA ALA A 308 0.65 -7.35 -12.50
C ALA A 308 1.00 -8.40 -11.43
N VAL A 309 1.09 -9.66 -11.87
CA VAL A 309 1.48 -10.79 -11.04
C VAL A 309 2.69 -11.45 -11.67
N TYR A 310 3.84 -11.35 -10.99
CA TYR A 310 5.03 -12.10 -11.38
C TYR A 310 4.86 -13.58 -10.98
N VAL A 311 5.13 -14.48 -11.92
CA VAL A 311 5.10 -15.93 -11.68
C VAL A 311 6.54 -16.39 -11.41
N PRO A 312 6.88 -16.81 -10.17
CA PRO A 312 8.22 -17.27 -9.84
C PRO A 312 8.60 -18.51 -10.63
N ALA A 313 9.76 -18.49 -11.27
CA ALA A 313 10.29 -19.61 -12.06
C ALA A 313 9.31 -20.14 -13.14
N ASP A 314 8.35 -19.31 -13.58
CA ASP A 314 7.26 -19.69 -14.48
C ASP A 314 6.43 -20.90 -13.98
N ASP A 315 6.37 -21.12 -12.67
CA ASP A 315 5.60 -22.19 -12.02
C ASP A 315 4.24 -21.69 -11.52
N TYR A 316 3.16 -22.07 -12.22
CA TYR A 316 1.78 -21.77 -11.80
C TYR A 316 1.28 -22.66 -10.65
N GLY A 317 2.07 -23.63 -10.20
CA GLY A 317 1.82 -24.42 -8.99
C GLY A 317 2.29 -23.73 -7.71
N ASP A 318 2.95 -22.57 -7.83
CA ASP A 318 3.36 -21.76 -6.70
C ASP A 318 2.13 -21.24 -5.93
N PRO A 319 2.11 -21.32 -4.57
CA PRO A 319 0.96 -20.94 -3.73
C PRO A 319 0.55 -19.45 -3.80
#